data_AF-A0A6B3HPW6-F1
#
_entry.id   AF-A0A6B3HPW6-F1
#
_cell.length_a   1.000
_cell.length_b   1.000
_cell.length_c   1.000
_cell.angle_alpha   90.00
_cell.angle_beta   90.00
_cell.angle_gamma   90.00
#
_symmetry.space_group_name_H-M   'P 1'
#
loop_
_entity.id
_entity.type
_entity.pdbx_description
1 polymer ?
#
loop_
_entity_poly.entity_id
_entity_poly.type
_entity_poly.pdbx_seq_one_letter_code
_entity_poly.pdbx_strand_id
1 'polypeptide(L)'
;MGTAVHPCDEKLPPSRLVPAALQHIAAMYAGVVTPPLIIGQAVGLDTAGMTRLIAASLLIAGLATIVQTIGLGAFAGNRLPFVNAASSAGIAPMLAIAETSAPGHQLPAIYGAVLVAGVFCLTVGPFFGRLLRFFPPLVTGVVITLI
;
A
#
# COMPACT_ATOMS: atom_id res chain seq x y z
N MET A 1 -2.75 39.35 -12.35
CA MET A 1 -2.45 38.01 -12.89
C MET A 1 -3.03 36.99 -11.94
N GLY A 2 -4.13 36.33 -12.32
CA GLY A 2 -4.81 35.36 -11.45
C GLY A 2 -3.87 34.21 -11.11
N THR A 3 -3.75 33.89 -9.83
CA THR A 3 -3.00 32.73 -9.34
C THR A 3 -3.66 31.47 -9.91
N ALA A 4 -3.14 30.96 -11.03
CA ALA A 4 -3.57 29.68 -11.57
C ALA A 4 -3.32 28.61 -10.50
N VAL A 5 -4.38 27.97 -10.04
CA VAL A 5 -4.31 26.88 -9.07
C VAL A 5 -3.47 25.76 -9.69
N HIS A 6 -2.54 25.20 -8.92
CA HIS A 6 -1.70 24.10 -9.40
C HIS A 6 -2.60 22.91 -9.81
N PRO A 7 -2.34 22.20 -10.92
CA PRO A 7 -3.23 21.12 -11.39
C PRO A 7 -3.53 20.04 -10.34
N CYS A 8 -2.63 19.79 -9.39
CA CYS A 8 -2.87 18.85 -8.29
C CYS A 8 -3.89 19.35 -7.24
N ASP A 9 -4.11 20.66 -7.15
CA ASP A 9 -5.03 21.31 -6.21
C ASP A 9 -6.37 21.69 -6.87
N GLU A 10 -6.51 21.44 -8.17
CA GLU A 10 -7.73 21.74 -8.92
C GLU A 10 -8.88 20.82 -8.49
N LYS A 11 -9.99 21.42 -8.05
CA LYS A 11 -11.20 20.68 -7.69
C LYS A 11 -12.11 20.58 -8.90
N LEU A 12 -12.19 19.38 -9.49
CA LEU A 12 -13.09 19.11 -10.60
C LEU A 12 -14.58 19.22 -10.19
N PRO A 13 -15.47 19.59 -11.14
CA PRO A 13 -16.90 19.56 -10.89
C PRO A 13 -17.38 18.13 -10.57
N PRO A 14 -18.43 17.96 -9.74
CA PRO A 14 -18.93 16.64 -9.33
C PRO A 14 -19.23 15.68 -10.49
N SER A 15 -19.66 16.21 -11.64
CA SER A 15 -19.96 15.45 -12.86
C SER A 15 -18.75 14.76 -13.49
N ARG A 16 -17.53 15.28 -13.27
CA ARG A 16 -16.28 14.66 -13.72
C ARG A 16 -15.58 13.90 -12.59
N LEU A 17 -15.72 14.40 -11.35
CA LEU A 17 -15.09 13.83 -10.18
C LEU A 17 -15.63 12.44 -9.83
N VAL A 18 -16.95 12.22 -9.91
CA VAL A 18 -17.56 10.92 -9.58
C VAL A 18 -17.13 9.82 -10.56
N PRO A 19 -17.24 9.98 -11.90
CA PRO A 19 -16.74 8.99 -12.84
C PRO A 19 -15.24 8.74 -12.73
N ALA A 20 -14.43 9.79 -12.51
CA ALA A 20 -12.99 9.65 -12.34
C ALA A 20 -12.63 8.87 -11.07
N ALA A 21 -13.35 9.10 -9.96
CA ALA A 21 -13.17 8.32 -8.72
C ALA A 21 -13.52 6.84 -8.94
N LEU A 22 -14.60 6.54 -9.67
CA LEU A 22 -14.97 5.16 -10.02
C LEU A 22 -13.90 4.49 -10.90
N GLN A 23 -13.36 5.19 -11.90
CA GLN A 23 -12.26 4.68 -12.73
C GLN A 23 -11.00 4.41 -11.91
N HIS A 24 -10.66 5.29 -10.97
CA HIS A 24 -9.54 5.09 -10.06
C HIS A 24 -9.71 3.85 -9.17
N ILE A 25 -10.90 3.66 -8.60
CA ILE A 25 -11.21 2.47 -7.80
C ILE A 25 -11.09 1.22 -8.66
N ALA A 26 -11.69 1.23 -9.86
CA ALA A 26 -11.63 0.09 -10.78
C ALA A 26 -10.19 -0.26 -11.19
N ALA A 27 -9.37 0.74 -11.49
CA ALA A 27 -7.97 0.55 -11.85
C ALA A 27 -7.11 0.00 -10.70
N MET A 28 -7.39 0.42 -9.45
CA MET A 28 -6.62 0.00 -8.27
C MET A 28 -7.09 -1.33 -7.69
N TYR A 29 -8.34 -1.74 -7.93
CA TYR A 29 -8.95 -2.91 -7.31
C TYR A 29 -8.09 -4.18 -7.44
N ALA A 30 -7.63 -4.48 -8.66
CA ALA A 30 -6.80 -5.66 -8.91
C ALA A 30 -5.50 -5.64 -8.10
N GLY A 31 -4.85 -4.48 -7.99
CA GLY A 31 -3.61 -4.32 -7.21
C GLY A 31 -3.82 -4.48 -5.71
N VAL A 32 -4.94 -4.03 -5.16
CA VAL A 32 -5.21 -4.12 -3.71
C VAL A 32 -5.68 -5.52 -3.28
N VAL A 33 -6.41 -6.22 -4.16
CA VAL A 33 -7.01 -7.53 -3.84
C VAL A 33 -6.05 -8.70 -4.10
N THR A 34 -5.07 -8.54 -4.99
CA THR A 34 -4.13 -9.63 -5.35
C THR A 34 -3.27 -10.10 -4.17
N PRO A 35 -2.57 -9.23 -3.41
CA PRO A 35 -1.75 -9.68 -2.28
C PRO A 35 -2.51 -10.48 -1.19
N PRO A 36 -3.67 -10.02 -0.67
CA PRO A 36 -4.41 -10.80 0.34
C PRO A 36 -4.95 -12.12 -0.22
N LEU A 37 -5.30 -12.20 -1.51
CA LEU A 37 -5.68 -13.46 -2.15
C LEU A 37 -4.53 -14.47 -2.14
N ILE A 38 -3.33 -14.06 -2.57
CA ILE A 38 -2.15 -14.92 -2.62
C ILE A 38 -1.80 -15.44 -1.22
N ILE A 39 -1.74 -14.54 -0.24
CA ILE A 39 -1.39 -14.89 1.14
C ILE A 39 -2.49 -15.77 1.76
N GLY A 40 -3.76 -15.42 1.56
CA GLY A 40 -4.87 -16.19 2.11
C GLY A 40 -4.97 -17.60 1.54
N GLN A 41 -4.62 -17.78 0.26
CA GLN A 41 -4.55 -19.11 -0.37
C GLN A 41 -3.37 -19.92 0.18
N ALA A 42 -2.21 -19.29 0.35
CA ALA A 42 -1.03 -19.96 0.89
C ALA A 42 -1.20 -20.42 2.35
N VAL A 43 -1.98 -19.69 3.14
CA VAL A 43 -2.29 -20.02 4.55
C VAL A 43 -3.53 -20.96 4.67
N GLY A 44 -4.20 -21.25 3.55
CA GLY A 44 -5.35 -22.16 3.53
C GLY A 44 -6.61 -21.59 4.20
N LEU A 45 -6.87 -20.28 4.06
CA LEU A 45 -8.06 -19.66 4.62
C LEU A 45 -9.35 -20.19 3.95
N ASP A 46 -10.39 -20.34 4.76
CA ASP A 46 -11.74 -20.60 4.29
C ASP A 46 -12.33 -19.38 3.55
N THR A 47 -13.42 -19.56 2.82
CA THR A 47 -14.06 -18.47 2.04
C THR A 47 -14.44 -17.28 2.93
N ALA A 48 -14.88 -17.53 4.16
CA ALA A 48 -15.22 -16.46 5.10
C ALA A 48 -13.97 -15.73 5.62
N GLY A 49 -12.86 -16.43 5.89
CA GLY A 49 -11.56 -15.83 6.21
C GLY A 49 -11.00 -14.99 5.07
N MET A 50 -11.06 -15.52 3.83
CA MET A 50 -10.61 -14.81 2.64
C MET A 50 -11.39 -13.51 2.41
N THR A 51 -12.72 -13.57 2.51
CA THR A 51 -13.58 -12.39 2.34
C THR A 51 -13.29 -11.34 3.40
N ARG A 52 -13.06 -11.75 4.66
CA ARG A 52 -12.65 -10.86 5.75
C ARG A 52 -11.30 -10.20 5.48
N LEU A 53 -10.33 -10.96 4.97
CA LEU A 53 -8.99 -10.46 4.68
C LEU A 53 -9.00 -9.43 3.54
N ILE A 54 -9.74 -9.69 2.46
CA ILE A 54 -9.91 -8.75 1.35
C ILE A 54 -10.62 -7.48 1.82
N ALA A 55 -11.72 -7.61 2.56
CA ALA A 55 -12.47 -6.46 3.06
C ALA A 55 -11.60 -5.59 4.00
N ALA A 56 -10.83 -6.23 4.89
CA ALA A 56 -9.89 -5.53 5.76
C ALA A 56 -8.79 -4.82 4.96
N SER A 57 -8.22 -5.48 3.94
CA SER A 57 -7.21 -4.88 3.06
C SER A 57 -7.74 -3.65 2.32
N LEU A 58 -8.94 -3.73 1.72
CA LEU A 58 -9.57 -2.61 1.03
C LEU A 58 -9.87 -1.45 1.98
N LEU A 59 -10.36 -1.74 3.18
CA LEU A 59 -10.62 -0.72 4.20
C LEU A 59 -9.34 -0.02 4.64
N ILE A 60 -8.29 -0.77 4.96
CA ILE A 60 -7.00 -0.21 5.40
C ILE A 60 -6.34 0.57 4.27
N ALA A 61 -6.38 0.09 3.03
CA ALA A 61 -5.84 0.81 1.86
C ALA A 61 -6.56 2.15 1.64
N GLY A 62 -7.89 2.18 1.78
CA GLY A 62 -8.68 3.41 1.73
C GLY A 62 -8.32 4.38 2.85
N LEU A 63 -8.24 3.90 4.09
CA LEU A 63 -7.83 4.71 5.25
C LEU A 63 -6.41 5.25 5.08
N ALA A 64 -5.47 4.42 4.65
CA ALA A 64 -4.09 4.83 4.39
C ALA A 64 -4.02 5.89 3.28
N THR A 65 -4.81 5.74 2.22
CA THR A 65 -4.91 6.74 1.15
C THR A 65 -5.46 8.07 1.68
N ILE A 66 -6.51 8.05 2.50
CA ILE A 66 -7.08 9.27 3.11
C ILE A 66 -6.06 9.95 4.02
N VAL A 67 -5.42 9.19 4.92
CA VAL A 67 -4.40 9.71 5.83
C VAL A 67 -3.25 10.35 5.06
N GLN A 68 -2.84 9.74 3.95
CA GLN A 68 -1.69 10.18 3.18
C GLN A 68 -1.98 11.37 2.25
N THR A 69 -3.23 11.48 1.76
CA THR A 69 -3.71 12.58 0.92
C THR A 69 -4.10 13.82 1.72
N ILE A 70 -4.81 13.67 2.84
CA ILE A 70 -5.19 14.80 3.73
C ILE A 70 -3.98 15.24 4.58
N GLY A 71 -3.17 14.27 5.01
CA GLY A 71 -2.06 14.49 5.93
C GLY A 71 -2.50 14.73 7.38
N LEU A 72 -1.68 14.25 8.31
CA LEU A 72 -1.79 14.50 9.74
C LEU A 72 -0.67 15.48 10.13
N GLY A 73 -0.94 16.77 9.96
CA GLY A 73 -0.01 17.85 10.33
C GLY A 73 1.26 17.89 9.47
N ALA A 74 2.42 18.11 10.12
CA ALA A 74 3.75 18.11 9.50
C ALA A 74 4.49 16.77 9.63
N PHE A 75 3.87 15.77 10.28
CA PHE A 75 4.51 14.52 10.67
C PHE A 75 4.20 13.35 9.72
N ALA A 76 3.03 13.38 9.05
CA ALA A 76 2.62 12.34 8.12
C ALA A 76 1.72 12.89 7.01
N GLY A 77 1.88 12.34 5.80
CA GLY A 77 1.11 12.70 4.61
C GLY A 77 1.89 13.55 3.62
N ASN A 78 2.06 13.03 2.42
CA ASN A 78 2.74 13.70 1.31
C ASN A 78 1.88 14.83 0.72
N ARG A 79 0.60 14.92 1.10
CA ARG A 79 -0.39 15.90 0.56
C ARG A 79 -0.44 15.91 -0.96
N LEU A 80 -0.13 14.77 -1.57
CA LEU A 80 -0.16 14.56 -3.00
C LEU A 80 -1.28 13.57 -3.33
N PRO A 81 -1.88 13.69 -4.52
CA PRO A 81 -2.92 12.76 -4.97
C PRO A 81 -2.28 11.43 -5.38
N PHE A 82 -2.14 10.50 -4.43
CA PHE A 82 -1.76 9.11 -4.73
C PHE A 82 -2.54 8.12 -3.88
N VAL A 83 -2.70 6.91 -4.43
CA VAL A 83 -3.41 5.80 -3.80
C VAL A 83 -2.39 4.87 -3.17
N ASN A 84 -2.62 4.52 -1.90
CA ASN A 84 -1.83 3.50 -1.22
C ASN A 84 -2.44 2.12 -1.48
N ALA A 85 -1.62 1.21 -1.98
CA ALA A 85 -1.97 -0.19 -2.17
C ALA A 85 -0.94 -1.09 -1.47
N ALA A 86 -1.34 -2.34 -1.20
CA ALA A 86 -0.42 -3.33 -0.67
C ALA A 86 0.72 -3.57 -1.69
N SER A 87 1.96 -3.52 -1.21
CA SER A 87 3.14 -3.69 -2.08
C SER A 87 3.34 -5.17 -2.44
N SER A 88 3.47 -5.45 -3.74
CA SER A 88 3.81 -6.80 -4.23
C SER A 88 5.20 -7.27 -3.76
N ALA A 89 6.11 -6.34 -3.46
CA ALA A 89 7.45 -6.66 -2.96
C ALA A 89 7.43 -7.44 -1.64
N GLY A 90 6.38 -7.28 -0.83
CA GLY A 90 6.24 -7.94 0.47
C GLY A 90 5.70 -9.37 0.39
N ILE A 91 5.18 -9.81 -0.76
CA ILE A 91 4.49 -11.11 -0.87
C ILE A 91 5.46 -12.26 -0.58
N ALA A 92 6.62 -12.29 -1.23
CA ALA A 92 7.58 -13.37 -1.07
C ALA A 92 8.09 -13.53 0.38
N PRO A 93 8.51 -12.46 1.10
CA PRO A 93 8.84 -12.54 2.51
C PRO A 93 7.67 -13.03 3.39
N MET A 94 6.43 -12.58 3.13
CA MET A 94 5.26 -13.01 3.90
C MET A 94 4.97 -14.51 3.72
N LEU A 95 5.15 -15.04 2.51
CA LEU A 95 5.03 -16.48 2.24
C LEU A 95 6.09 -17.28 2.98
N ALA A 96 7.35 -16.83 2.97
CA ALA A 96 8.42 -17.49 3.73
C ALA A 96 8.15 -17.52 5.25
N ILE A 97 7.55 -16.46 5.80
CA ILE A 97 7.13 -16.42 7.21
C ILE A 97 5.98 -17.42 7.44
N ALA A 98 5.04 -17.52 6.51
CA ALA A 98 3.94 -18.49 6.60
C ALA A 98 4.46 -19.94 6.64
N GLU A 99 5.44 -20.28 5.80
CA GLU A 99 6.03 -21.61 5.73
C GLU A 99 6.83 -22.00 6.98
N THR A 100 7.49 -21.03 7.61
CA THR A 100 8.31 -21.25 8.82
C THR A 100 7.51 -21.20 10.12
N SER A 101 6.25 -20.73 10.07
CA SER A 101 5.39 -20.60 11.23
C SER A 101 4.61 -21.89 11.52
N ALA A 102 4.34 -22.14 12.81
CA ALA A 102 3.52 -23.28 13.23
C ALA A 102 2.12 -23.23 12.56
N PRO A 103 1.57 -24.39 12.15
CA PRO A 103 0.22 -24.46 11.59
C PRO A 103 -0.80 -23.74 12.49
N GLY A 104 -1.64 -22.89 11.90
CA GLY A 104 -2.63 -22.08 12.62
C GLY A 104 -2.12 -20.76 13.20
N HIS A 105 -0.80 -20.51 13.23
CA HIS A 105 -0.21 -19.25 13.73
C HIS A 105 0.37 -18.36 12.61
N GLN A 106 0.14 -18.72 11.36
CA GLN A 106 0.74 -18.10 10.18
C GLN A 106 0.25 -16.65 9.98
N LEU A 107 -1.06 -16.40 10.03
CA LEU A 107 -1.61 -15.04 9.91
C LEU A 107 -1.12 -14.10 11.04
N PRO A 108 -1.21 -14.46 12.34
CA PRO A 108 -0.67 -13.63 13.41
C PRO A 108 0.84 -13.36 13.27
N ALA A 109 1.62 -14.36 12.84
CA ALA A 109 3.05 -14.19 12.61
C ALA A 109 3.33 -13.17 11.48
N ILE A 110 2.60 -13.24 10.37
CA ILE A 110 2.70 -12.26 9.28
C ILE A 110 2.32 -10.87 9.78
N TYR A 111 1.20 -10.72 10.49
CA TYR A 111 0.78 -9.41 11.00
C TYR A 111 1.79 -8.82 11.99
N GLY A 112 2.32 -9.62 12.90
CA GLY A 112 3.36 -9.20 13.84
C GLY A 112 4.63 -8.77 13.12
N ALA A 113 5.10 -9.57 12.15
CA ALA A 113 6.28 -9.25 11.37
C ALA A 113 6.10 -7.96 10.56
N VAL A 114 4.95 -7.77 9.91
CA VAL A 114 4.63 -6.56 9.14
C VAL A 114 4.54 -5.32 10.04
N LEU A 115 3.96 -5.44 11.24
CA LEU A 115 3.92 -4.34 12.21
C LEU A 115 5.32 -3.93 12.65
N VAL A 116 6.17 -4.90 13.01
CA VAL A 116 7.56 -4.63 13.40
C VAL A 116 8.36 -4.03 12.25
N ALA A 117 8.21 -4.57 11.03
CA ALA A 117 8.83 -4.03 9.83
C ALA A 117 8.36 -2.60 9.53
N GLY A 118 7.06 -2.32 9.70
CA GLY A 118 6.49 -0.98 9.52
C GLY A 118 7.07 0.04 10.49
N VAL A 119 7.14 -0.30 11.78
CA VAL A 119 7.79 0.55 12.79
C VAL A 119 9.27 0.77 12.46
N PHE A 120 9.98 -0.29 12.08
CA PHE A 120 11.37 -0.21 11.65
C PHE A 120 11.53 0.75 10.46
N CYS A 121 10.72 0.61 9.41
CA CYS A 121 10.72 1.50 8.25
C CYS A 121 10.44 2.95 8.60
N LEU A 122 9.53 3.23 9.55
CA LEU A 122 9.27 4.60 10.01
C LEU A 122 10.49 5.19 10.75
N THR A 123 11.18 4.38 11.56
CA THR A 123 12.37 4.84 12.30
C THR A 123 13.58 5.05 11.40
N VAL A 124 13.82 4.16 10.44
CA VAL A 124 14.99 4.20 9.54
C VAL A 124 14.73 5.05 8.30
N GLY A 125 13.47 5.32 7.95
CA GLY A 125 13.03 6.11 6.80
C GLY A 125 13.84 7.39 6.54
N PRO A 126 14.01 8.32 7.52
CA PRO A 126 14.77 9.55 7.27
C PRO A 126 16.26 9.32 7.00
N PHE A 127 16.84 8.25 7.54
CA PHE A 127 18.21 7.86 7.23
C PHE A 127 18.31 7.25 5.83
N PHE A 128 17.40 6.34 5.48
CA PHE A 128 17.37 5.69 4.17
C PHE A 128 17.10 6.69 3.04
N GLY A 129 16.30 7.73 3.29
CA GLY A 129 16.09 8.84 2.36
C GLY A 129 17.40 9.53 1.93
N ARG A 130 18.40 9.61 2.81
CA ARG A 130 19.73 10.13 2.46
C ARG A 130 20.55 9.16 1.61
N LEU A 131 20.26 7.86 1.71
CA LEU A 131 20.94 6.80 0.97
C LEU A 131 20.39 6.65 -0.46
N LEU A 132 19.16 7.08 -0.73
CA LEU A 132 18.54 7.04 -2.06
C LEU A 132 19.38 7.74 -3.14
N ARG A 133 20.25 8.70 -2.79
CA ARG A 133 21.20 9.32 -3.73
C ARG A 133 22.18 8.34 -4.38
N PHE A 134 22.40 7.17 -3.77
CA PHE A 134 23.30 6.12 -4.27
C PHE A 134 22.59 5.11 -5.16
N PHE A 135 21.25 5.16 -5.24
CA PHE A 135 20.45 4.26 -6.07
C PHE A 135 19.92 5.04 -7.28
N PRO A 136 20.66 5.08 -8.40
CA PRO A 136 20.21 5.79 -9.59
C PRO A 136 18.90 5.19 -10.13
N PRO A 137 18.15 5.93 -10.97
CA PRO A 137 16.87 5.48 -11.52
C PRO A 137 16.93 4.10 -12.21
N LEU A 138 18.09 3.74 -12.78
CA LEU A 138 18.37 2.43 -13.36
C LEU A 138 18.20 1.28 -12.34
N VAL A 139 18.74 1.42 -11.13
CA VAL A 139 18.64 0.36 -10.11
C VAL A 139 17.20 0.21 -9.64
N THR A 140 16.55 1.34 -9.36
CA THR A 140 15.16 1.35 -8.91
C THR A 140 14.22 0.75 -9.96
N GLY A 141 14.40 1.10 -11.25
CA GLY A 141 13.60 0.58 -12.34
C GLY A 141 13.78 -0.92 -12.60
N VAL A 142 15.01 -1.43 -12.52
CA VAL A 142 15.28 -2.88 -12.66
C VAL A 142 14.66 -3.65 -11.51
N VAL A 143 14.75 -3.16 -10.27
CA VAL A 143 14.13 -3.81 -9.11
C VAL A 143 12.61 -3.87 -9.25
N ILE A 144 11.97 -2.76 -9.65
CA ILE A 144 10.50 -2.74 -9.88
C ILE A 144 10.09 -3.70 -10.99
N THR A 145 10.92 -3.88 -12.02
CA THR A 145 10.65 -4.79 -13.14
C THR A 145 10.82 -6.26 -12.76
N LEU A 146 11.69 -6.56 -11.80
CA LEU A 146 11.95 -7.91 -11.31
C LEU A 146 10.84 -8.43 -10.39
N ILE A 147 10.19 -7.52 -9.64
CA ILE A 147 9.07 -7.80 -8.74
C ILE A 147 7.81 -8.08 -9.54
#